data_AF-A0A9Y3SBW3-F1
#
_entry.id   AF-A0A9Y3SBW3-F1
#
_cell.length_a   1.000
_cell.length_b   1.000
_cell.length_c   1.000
_cell.angle_alpha   90.00
_cell.angle_beta   90.00
_cell.angle_gamma   90.00
#
_symmetry.space_group_name_H-M   'P 1'
#
loop_
_entity.id
_entity.type
_entity.pdbx_description
1 polymer ?
#
loop_
_entity_poly.entity_id
_entity_poly.type
_entity_poly.pdbx_seq_one_letter_code
_entity_poly.pdbx_strand_id
1 'polypeptide(L)'
;MEKNISVSEEGPIIYEVSPLTAMTKYNFTLITVFEGVSSTGYSFTAVTAPENVHNMTVTQNENSITLMWKKVNDILTYILKYDSDNIVIGKNDMDGCTTSGASVTCVVSSLTAGTNYNFTLFTVFENVSSSGYNFSAPTVPPVVPWIGVTERFTNSITLEWENMNKAWQYELQINGGVSDSVSDVSSDTIRKVVTSLQPGSQYDFSLTTVFAGLRSTPYTNFTVTAIDCASADWKVTNSSIKAKIEGLFSTASAYNGSNVHVSNGHENVSFTGLYPGATYNISLVYEKSSRVFLQCEHKLTILPPNLNAHCEYWAAGYSVLIKWTDPEGEWTNAEVNVTGKTHTVASPETEITISGFQPAKEYKVSVTSQSGVRSSEPHVFYCQTDPRGVIAGSVFGVLLFGLLVALVVLIFLKRPDIISRKKSSFIGGSKVSNTQSKSIPAAKFPDHFHQLSLDENRGFSEEYECLAPVGTDQTRKTAILPENKAKNRFNNVLPYDWCRVKLTTSDPDGISDYINANYMPGYSSNREYIATQGPLPSTVNDFWRMIWEQRVKRIVMVTNCIEGGRVSLQENLKMFY
;
A
#
# COMPACT_ATOMS: atom_id res chain seq x y z
N MET A 1 -98.59 22.77 22.07
CA MET A 1 -98.52 23.98 21.23
C MET A 1 -99.34 23.70 19.99
N GLU A 2 -100.25 24.59 19.62
CA GLU A 2 -101.08 24.46 18.43
C GLU A 2 -100.55 25.44 17.37
N LYS A 3 -100.40 24.98 16.13
CA LYS A 3 -99.88 25.80 15.04
C LYS A 3 -100.63 25.51 13.76
N ASN A 4 -101.17 26.55 13.14
CA ASN A 4 -101.97 26.44 11.94
C ASN A 4 -101.06 26.41 10.71
N ILE A 5 -101.29 25.43 9.84
CA ILE A 5 -100.57 25.25 8.58
C ILE A 5 -101.56 25.55 7.45
N SER A 6 -101.33 26.60 6.67
CA SER A 6 -102.17 26.99 5.54
C SER A 6 -101.71 26.31 4.25
N VAL A 7 -102.64 25.67 3.53
CA VAL A 7 -102.40 24.94 2.28
C VAL A 7 -102.50 25.91 1.09
N SER A 8 -101.56 25.87 0.14
CA SER A 8 -101.64 26.68 -1.10
C SER A 8 -101.25 25.96 -2.40
N GLU A 9 -100.85 24.69 -2.39
CA GLU A 9 -100.46 23.95 -3.60
C GLU A 9 -100.93 22.48 -3.58
N GLU A 10 -101.13 21.89 -4.77
CA GLU A 10 -101.39 20.46 -4.94
C GLU A 10 -100.08 19.66 -4.78
N GLY A 11 -99.93 18.96 -3.65
CA GLY A 11 -98.76 18.13 -3.37
C GLY A 11 -98.66 17.72 -1.89
N PRO A 12 -97.64 16.91 -1.54
CA PRO A 12 -97.36 16.60 -0.13
C PRO A 12 -96.98 17.88 0.64
N ILE A 13 -97.69 18.15 1.74
CA ILE A 13 -97.39 19.28 2.63
C ILE A 13 -96.24 18.91 3.56
N ILE A 14 -95.15 19.69 3.52
CA ILE A 14 -94.01 19.53 4.42
C ILE A 14 -94.04 20.65 5.45
N TYR A 15 -94.06 20.31 6.73
CA TYR A 15 -93.98 21.25 7.84
C TYR A 15 -92.91 20.82 8.83
N GLU A 16 -91.95 21.70 9.09
CA GLU A 16 -90.86 21.46 10.03
C GLU A 16 -91.21 21.98 11.43
N VAL A 17 -91.05 21.12 12.45
CA VAL A 17 -91.29 21.47 13.85
C VAL A 17 -89.96 21.82 14.51
N SER A 18 -89.79 23.09 14.89
CA SER A 18 -88.61 23.57 15.64
C SER A 18 -88.99 24.75 16.56
N PRO A 19 -88.25 24.97 17.68
CA PRO A 19 -87.18 24.12 18.23
C PRO A 19 -87.73 22.92 19.04
N LEU A 20 -87.03 21.79 19.00
CA LEU A 20 -87.30 20.61 19.84
C LEU A 20 -86.07 20.31 20.71
N THR A 21 -86.30 19.73 21.89
CA THR A 21 -85.24 19.28 22.80
C THR A 21 -84.76 17.90 22.37
N ALA A 22 -83.44 17.67 22.33
CA ALA A 22 -82.86 16.38 22.02
C ALA A 22 -83.32 15.28 23.00
N MET A 23 -83.28 14.02 22.57
CA MET A 23 -83.67 12.84 23.37
C MET A 23 -85.08 12.92 24.01
N THR A 24 -86.02 13.60 23.36
CA THR A 24 -87.38 13.75 23.88
C THR A 24 -88.40 13.09 22.94
N LYS A 25 -89.35 12.37 23.52
CA LYS A 25 -90.50 11.80 22.81
C LYS A 25 -91.64 12.82 22.79
N TYR A 26 -92.05 13.19 21.58
CA TYR A 26 -93.15 14.11 21.35
C TYR A 26 -94.37 13.37 20.83
N ASN A 27 -95.55 13.78 21.29
CA ASN A 27 -96.83 13.34 20.75
C ASN A 27 -97.40 14.46 19.88
N PHE A 28 -97.71 14.14 18.64
CA PHE A 28 -98.26 15.06 17.65
C PHE A 28 -99.68 14.64 17.32
N THR A 29 -100.59 15.60 17.22
CA THR A 29 -101.94 15.37 16.73
C THR A 29 -102.18 16.29 15.55
N LEU A 30 -102.35 15.72 14.36
CA LEU A 30 -102.68 16.46 13.15
C LEU A 30 -104.20 16.53 13.01
N ILE A 31 -104.74 17.74 13.00
CA ILE A 31 -106.18 17.99 12.86
C ILE A 31 -106.39 18.78 11.58
N THR A 32 -107.29 18.31 10.73
CA THR A 32 -107.76 19.06 9.56
C THR A 32 -108.96 19.90 9.96
N VAL A 33 -108.96 21.18 9.57
CA VAL A 33 -110.05 22.12 9.89
C VAL A 33 -110.56 22.72 8.58
N PHE A 34 -111.87 22.61 8.33
CA PHE A 34 -112.55 23.23 7.18
C PHE A 34 -113.78 24.00 7.68
N GLU A 35 -113.88 25.29 7.33
CA GLU A 35 -114.97 26.18 7.74
C GLU A 35 -115.32 26.14 9.24
N GLY A 36 -114.31 26.00 10.10
CA GLY A 36 -114.48 25.96 11.57
C GLY A 36 -114.88 24.59 12.15
N VAL A 37 -114.95 23.54 11.32
CA VAL A 37 -115.18 22.16 11.75
C VAL A 37 -113.87 21.38 11.70
N SER A 38 -113.50 20.75 12.82
CA SER A 38 -112.28 19.96 12.98
C SER A 38 -112.53 18.47 12.82
N SER A 39 -111.60 17.75 12.22
CA SER A 39 -111.60 16.28 12.23
C SER A 39 -111.25 15.71 13.61
N THR A 40 -111.40 14.40 13.79
CA THR A 40 -111.04 13.68 15.05
C THR A 40 -109.54 13.72 15.37
N GLY A 41 -108.72 14.17 14.42
CA GLY A 41 -107.27 14.23 14.53
C GLY A 41 -106.59 12.87 14.36
N TYR A 42 -105.39 12.87 13.80
CA TYR A 42 -104.49 11.72 13.75
C TYR A 42 -103.33 11.94 14.70
N SER A 43 -103.22 11.08 15.73
CA SER A 43 -102.14 11.18 16.72
C SER A 43 -101.02 10.20 16.44
N PHE A 44 -99.78 10.67 16.48
CA PHE A 44 -98.58 9.86 16.31
C PHE A 44 -97.45 10.40 17.19
N THR A 45 -96.49 9.54 17.53
CA THR A 45 -95.32 9.94 18.30
C THR A 45 -94.08 9.97 17.43
N ALA A 46 -93.20 10.93 17.66
CA ALA A 46 -91.84 10.91 17.13
C ALA A 46 -90.85 11.24 18.23
N VAL A 47 -89.61 10.75 18.09
CA VAL A 47 -88.52 11.01 19.03
C VAL A 47 -87.46 11.84 18.33
N THR A 48 -86.90 12.82 19.03
CA THR A 48 -85.73 13.56 18.55
C THR A 48 -84.47 12.74 18.78
N ALA A 49 -83.51 12.83 17.85
CA ALA A 49 -82.22 12.18 18.00
C ALA A 49 -81.49 12.61 19.29
N PRO A 50 -80.73 11.70 19.92
CA PRO A 50 -79.85 12.05 21.03
C PRO A 50 -78.63 12.88 20.56
N GLU A 51 -77.98 13.56 21.50
CA GLU A 51 -76.73 14.28 21.24
C GLU A 51 -75.55 13.32 21.00
N ASN A 52 -74.56 13.76 20.22
CA ASN A 52 -73.34 13.00 20.02
C ASN A 52 -72.54 12.86 21.33
N VAL A 53 -71.66 11.86 21.37
CA VAL A 53 -70.70 11.72 22.46
C VAL A 53 -69.73 12.91 22.49
N HIS A 54 -69.27 13.25 23.70
CA HIS A 54 -68.25 14.26 23.94
C HIS A 54 -67.15 13.69 24.84
N ASN A 55 -65.96 14.32 24.80
CA ASN A 55 -64.79 13.93 25.59
C ASN A 55 -64.30 12.50 25.32
N MET A 56 -64.13 12.19 24.03
CA MET A 56 -63.58 10.92 23.59
C MET A 56 -62.09 10.85 23.91
N THR A 57 -61.68 9.76 24.54
CA THR A 57 -60.28 9.42 24.79
C THR A 57 -59.95 8.09 24.12
N VAL A 58 -58.75 8.02 23.55
CA VAL A 58 -58.31 6.88 22.73
C VAL A 58 -56.95 6.44 23.24
N THR A 59 -56.84 5.17 23.58
CA THR A 59 -55.57 4.52 23.93
C THR A 59 -55.32 3.40 22.95
N GLN A 60 -54.12 3.34 22.39
CA GLN A 60 -53.80 2.45 21.29
C GLN A 60 -52.77 1.40 21.70
N ASN A 61 -52.93 0.20 21.16
CA ASN A 61 -51.96 -0.87 21.23
C ASN A 61 -51.73 -1.42 19.81
N GLU A 62 -50.90 -2.45 19.68
CA GLU A 62 -50.56 -3.07 18.40
C GLU A 62 -51.79 -3.69 17.71
N ASN A 63 -52.67 -4.35 18.46
CA ASN A 63 -53.80 -5.11 17.91
C ASN A 63 -55.17 -4.68 18.47
N SER A 64 -55.21 -3.57 19.21
CA SER A 64 -56.43 -3.10 19.84
C SER A 64 -56.45 -1.59 20.04
N ILE A 65 -57.64 -1.02 20.04
CA ILE A 65 -57.90 0.37 20.34
C ILE A 65 -58.92 0.42 21.48
N THR A 66 -58.54 1.06 22.58
CA THR A 66 -59.43 1.32 23.71
C THR A 66 -60.01 2.71 23.59
N LEU A 67 -61.33 2.75 23.56
CA LEU A 67 -62.14 3.93 23.40
C LEU A 67 -62.84 4.23 24.72
N MET A 68 -62.76 5.46 25.23
CA MET A 68 -63.46 5.83 26.45
C MET A 68 -64.14 7.18 26.30
N TRP A 69 -65.43 7.24 26.65
CA TRP A 69 -66.25 8.45 26.58
C TRP A 69 -67.20 8.56 27.77
N LYS A 70 -67.70 9.78 28.00
CA LYS A 70 -68.74 10.03 29.00
C LYS A 70 -70.12 9.64 28.46
N LYS A 71 -70.95 9.03 29.30
CA LYS A 71 -72.36 8.75 28.97
C LYS A 71 -73.12 10.02 28.64
N VAL A 72 -73.95 9.96 27.61
CA VAL A 72 -74.84 11.05 27.19
C VAL A 72 -76.21 10.81 27.82
N ASN A 73 -76.63 11.67 28.76
CA ASN A 73 -77.95 11.64 29.44
C ASN A 73 -78.46 10.22 29.78
N ASP A 74 -77.61 9.37 30.35
CA ASP A 74 -77.90 7.98 30.73
C ASP A 74 -78.37 7.05 29.59
N ILE A 75 -78.06 7.38 28.33
CA ILE A 75 -78.25 6.47 27.18
C ILE A 75 -77.51 5.16 27.46
N LEU A 76 -78.23 4.06 27.20
CA LEU A 76 -77.78 2.69 27.39
C LEU A 76 -77.35 1.99 26.09
N THR A 77 -77.59 2.63 24.94
CA THR A 77 -77.33 2.05 23.62
C THR A 77 -76.42 2.93 22.76
N TYR A 78 -75.31 2.36 22.32
CA TYR A 78 -74.35 2.99 21.40
C TYR A 78 -74.10 2.04 20.22
N ILE A 79 -73.83 2.60 19.04
CA ILE A 79 -73.39 1.83 17.87
C ILE A 79 -72.06 2.41 17.43
N LEU A 80 -70.99 1.62 17.54
CA LEU A 80 -69.68 1.98 17.00
C LEU A 80 -69.54 1.29 15.64
N LYS A 81 -69.30 2.07 14.58
CA LYS A 81 -68.98 1.55 13.25
C LYS A 81 -67.51 1.80 12.95
N TYR A 82 -66.84 0.82 12.36
CA TYR A 82 -65.51 0.96 11.79
C TYR A 82 -65.34 -0.04 10.65
N ASP A 83 -64.66 0.38 9.58
CA ASP A 83 -64.58 -0.39 8.33
C ASP A 83 -65.95 -0.92 7.86
N SER A 84 -66.08 -2.24 7.70
CA SER A 84 -67.33 -2.93 7.34
C SER A 84 -68.08 -3.53 8.54
N ASP A 85 -67.57 -3.36 9.75
CA ASP A 85 -68.11 -3.96 10.97
C ASP A 85 -68.84 -2.92 11.85
N ASN A 86 -69.67 -3.43 12.76
CA ASN A 86 -70.30 -2.62 13.80
C ASN A 86 -70.35 -3.36 15.14
N ILE A 87 -70.18 -2.60 16.22
CA ILE A 87 -70.33 -3.06 17.60
C ILE A 87 -71.56 -2.35 18.16
N VAL A 88 -72.55 -3.14 18.59
CA VAL A 88 -73.76 -2.63 19.24
C VAL A 88 -73.62 -2.82 20.75
N ILE A 89 -73.49 -1.69 21.44
CA ILE A 89 -73.29 -1.66 22.89
C ILE A 89 -74.64 -1.41 23.52
N GLY A 90 -75.26 -2.44 24.10
CA GLY A 90 -76.55 -2.34 24.78
C GLY A 90 -76.46 -2.53 26.29
N LYS A 91 -77.60 -2.41 26.98
CA LYS A 91 -77.69 -2.56 28.44
C LYS A 91 -77.26 -3.95 28.95
N ASN A 92 -77.51 -5.00 28.15
CA ASN A 92 -77.35 -6.41 28.55
C ASN A 92 -76.28 -7.15 27.73
N ASP A 93 -75.77 -6.52 26.68
CA ASP A 93 -74.75 -7.07 25.80
C ASP A 93 -73.76 -5.95 25.51
N MET A 94 -72.55 -6.07 26.04
CA MET A 94 -71.55 -5.01 25.95
C MET A 94 -70.42 -5.32 24.98
N ASP A 95 -70.40 -6.47 24.29
CA ASP A 95 -69.47 -6.80 23.20
C ASP A 95 -68.03 -6.26 23.36
N GLY A 96 -67.36 -6.64 24.46
CA GLY A 96 -65.98 -6.20 24.78
C GLY A 96 -65.86 -4.80 25.40
N CYS A 97 -66.98 -4.11 25.62
CA CYS A 97 -67.06 -2.86 26.34
C CYS A 97 -67.50 -3.04 27.81
N THR A 98 -67.19 -2.07 28.64
CA THR A 98 -67.55 -2.03 30.06
C THR A 98 -68.04 -0.65 30.44
N THR A 99 -68.87 -0.59 31.47
CA THR A 99 -69.44 0.65 31.98
C THR A 99 -68.95 0.87 33.41
N SER A 100 -68.28 2.00 33.65
CA SER A 100 -67.80 2.37 34.99
C SER A 100 -68.30 3.77 35.35
N GLY A 101 -69.20 3.85 36.32
CA GLY A 101 -69.82 5.10 36.74
C GLY A 101 -70.49 5.84 35.58
N ALA A 102 -70.01 7.04 35.28
CA ALA A 102 -70.52 7.92 34.22
C ALA A 102 -69.83 7.73 32.86
N SER A 103 -68.96 6.73 32.70
CA SER A 103 -68.19 6.51 31.48
C SER A 103 -68.43 5.12 30.90
N VAL A 104 -68.23 5.01 29.59
CA VAL A 104 -68.21 3.76 28.83
C VAL A 104 -66.80 3.59 28.28
N THR A 105 -66.25 2.39 28.43
CA THR A 105 -64.94 2.02 27.89
C THR A 105 -65.14 0.82 26.98
N CYS A 106 -64.73 0.93 25.72
CA CYS A 106 -64.80 -0.17 24.77
C CYS A 106 -63.44 -0.56 24.22
N VAL A 107 -63.16 -1.87 24.14
CA VAL A 107 -61.92 -2.38 23.56
C VAL A 107 -62.21 -3.04 22.22
N VAL A 108 -61.85 -2.37 21.14
CA VAL A 108 -61.89 -2.96 19.79
C VAL A 108 -60.62 -3.78 19.62
N SER A 109 -60.76 -5.10 19.49
CA SER A 109 -59.65 -6.05 19.45
C SER A 109 -59.45 -6.66 18.07
N SER A 110 -58.40 -7.48 17.90
CA SER A 110 -58.10 -8.19 16.65
C SER A 110 -57.87 -7.27 15.45
N LEU A 111 -57.37 -6.05 15.72
CA LEU A 111 -57.01 -5.08 14.69
C LEU A 111 -55.63 -5.40 14.11
N THR A 112 -55.39 -4.94 12.89
CA THR A 112 -54.09 -5.06 12.21
C THR A 112 -53.15 -3.98 12.73
N ALA A 113 -51.91 -4.36 13.03
CA ALA A 113 -50.88 -3.44 13.52
C ALA A 113 -50.49 -2.39 12.48
N GLY A 114 -50.10 -1.19 12.96
CA GLY A 114 -49.68 -0.07 12.11
C GLY A 114 -50.69 0.35 11.04
N THR A 115 -51.99 0.25 11.34
CA THR A 115 -53.10 0.54 10.42
C THR A 115 -53.95 1.67 10.97
N ASN A 116 -54.37 2.62 10.12
CA ASN A 116 -55.24 3.72 10.52
C ASN A 116 -56.71 3.35 10.31
N TYR A 117 -57.50 3.34 11.39
CA TYR A 117 -58.92 2.99 11.37
C TYR A 117 -59.79 4.23 11.50
N ASN A 118 -60.87 4.29 10.73
CA ASN A 118 -61.88 5.34 10.80
C ASN A 118 -63.12 4.83 11.54
N PHE A 119 -63.53 5.55 12.59
CA PHE A 119 -64.63 5.20 13.45
C PHE A 119 -65.75 6.23 13.37
N THR A 120 -66.99 5.75 13.47
CA THR A 120 -68.17 6.57 13.72
C THR A 120 -68.95 6.02 14.90
N LEU A 121 -69.10 6.82 15.96
CA LEU A 121 -69.84 6.45 17.16
C LEU A 121 -71.20 7.14 17.21
N PHE A 122 -72.26 6.34 17.22
CA PHE A 122 -73.65 6.80 17.33
C PHE A 122 -74.20 6.54 18.72
N THR A 123 -74.95 7.50 19.24
CA THR A 123 -75.85 7.31 20.39
C THR A 123 -77.25 6.98 19.89
N VAL A 124 -77.97 6.06 20.52
CA VAL A 124 -79.29 5.60 20.05
C VAL A 124 -80.35 5.75 21.14
N PHE A 125 -81.47 6.39 20.81
CA PHE A 125 -82.64 6.54 21.67
C PHE A 125 -83.92 6.15 20.90
N GLU A 126 -84.68 5.17 21.42
CA GLU A 126 -85.91 4.63 20.80
C GLU A 126 -85.79 4.42 19.27
N ASN A 127 -84.72 3.76 18.81
CA ASN A 127 -84.37 3.47 17.41
C ASN A 127 -83.98 4.67 16.53
N VAL A 128 -83.83 5.87 17.09
CA VAL A 128 -83.26 7.03 16.38
C VAL A 128 -81.81 7.24 16.83
N SER A 129 -80.90 7.29 15.86
CA SER A 129 -79.49 7.56 16.10
C SER A 129 -79.17 9.04 16.01
N SER A 130 -78.12 9.47 16.70
CA SER A 130 -77.50 10.77 16.47
C SER A 130 -76.87 10.88 15.07
N SER A 131 -76.31 12.05 14.74
CA SER A 131 -75.58 12.28 13.49
C SER A 131 -74.25 11.51 13.40
N GLY A 132 -73.73 11.03 14.52
CA GLY A 132 -72.49 10.26 14.60
C GLY A 132 -71.26 11.13 14.89
N TYR A 133 -70.39 10.65 15.77
CA TYR A 133 -69.10 11.26 16.07
C TYR A 133 -67.99 10.54 15.29
N ASN A 134 -67.39 11.23 14.33
CA ASN A 134 -66.34 10.69 13.46
C ASN A 134 -64.95 10.98 14.00
N PHE A 135 -64.08 9.96 14.06
CA PHE A 135 -62.67 10.12 14.41
C PHE A 135 -61.82 9.01 13.78
N SER A 136 -60.52 9.25 13.62
CA SER A 136 -59.55 8.25 13.17
C SER A 136 -58.59 7.91 14.27
N ALA A 137 -58.23 6.63 14.40
CA ALA A 137 -57.24 6.16 15.36
C ALA A 137 -56.34 5.09 14.74
N PRO A 138 -55.02 5.31 14.67
CA PRO A 138 -54.07 4.29 14.23
C PRO A 138 -53.74 3.28 15.34
N THR A 139 -53.44 2.04 14.96
CA THR A 139 -52.81 1.05 15.84
C THR A 139 -51.29 1.25 15.88
N VAL A 140 -50.65 0.83 16.96
CA VAL A 140 -49.19 0.89 17.12
C VAL A 140 -48.54 -0.04 16.06
N PRO A 141 -47.47 0.38 15.38
CA PRO A 141 -46.78 -0.51 14.44
C PRO A 141 -46.02 -1.63 15.18
N PRO A 142 -45.84 -2.81 14.56
CA PRO A 142 -45.07 -3.88 15.14
C PRO A 142 -43.58 -3.54 15.20
N VAL A 143 -42.87 -4.19 16.12
CA VAL A 143 -41.40 -4.18 16.14
C VAL A 143 -40.86 -4.88 14.89
N VAL A 144 -39.70 -4.43 14.39
CA VAL A 144 -39.03 -5.13 13.28
C VAL A 144 -38.71 -6.58 13.67
N PRO A 145 -38.88 -7.55 12.77
CA PRO A 145 -38.65 -8.97 13.08
C PRO A 145 -37.17 -9.29 13.30
N TRP A 146 -36.28 -8.61 12.57
CA TRP A 146 -34.84 -8.81 12.65
C TRP A 146 -34.09 -7.56 12.19
N ILE A 147 -32.83 -7.44 12.65
CA ILE A 147 -31.86 -6.48 12.14
C ILE A 147 -30.54 -7.22 11.94
N GLY A 148 -30.01 -7.15 10.72
CA GLY A 148 -28.73 -7.73 10.33
C GLY A 148 -27.61 -6.70 10.35
N VAL A 149 -26.41 -7.14 10.71
CA VAL A 149 -25.17 -6.38 10.52
C VAL A 149 -24.45 -7.01 9.34
N THR A 150 -24.53 -6.39 8.17
CA THR A 150 -23.99 -7.00 6.94
C THR A 150 -22.51 -6.72 6.74
N GLU A 151 -22.06 -5.54 7.16
CA GLU A 151 -20.69 -5.08 6.97
C GLU A 151 -20.17 -4.43 8.25
N ARG A 152 -18.90 -4.70 8.56
CA ARG A 152 -18.20 -4.18 9.74
C ARG A 152 -16.84 -3.68 9.31
N PHE A 153 -16.61 -2.40 9.53
CA PHE A 153 -15.33 -1.74 9.30
C PHE A 153 -14.78 -1.21 10.62
N THR A 154 -13.61 -0.59 10.57
CA THR A 154 -12.94 -0.04 11.74
C THR A 154 -13.67 1.17 12.32
N ASN A 155 -14.34 1.97 11.49
CA ASN A 155 -15.05 3.17 11.93
C ASN A 155 -16.52 3.23 11.50
N SER A 156 -17.05 2.14 10.96
CA SER A 156 -18.42 2.10 10.48
C SER A 156 -18.99 0.68 10.50
N ILE A 157 -20.31 0.62 10.51
CA ILE A 157 -21.11 -0.60 10.38
C ILE A 157 -22.26 -0.34 9.41
N THR A 158 -22.72 -1.40 8.75
CA THR A 158 -23.92 -1.36 7.92
C THR A 158 -24.98 -2.21 8.57
N LEU A 159 -26.10 -1.58 8.93
CA LEU A 159 -27.30 -2.22 9.45
C LEU A 159 -28.31 -2.40 8.33
N GLU A 160 -29.01 -3.53 8.35
CA GLU A 160 -30.01 -3.90 7.37
C GLU A 160 -31.25 -4.49 8.05
N TRP A 161 -32.43 -4.05 7.64
CA TRP A 161 -33.71 -4.57 8.14
C TRP A 161 -34.81 -4.44 7.09
N GLU A 162 -35.90 -5.19 7.30
CA GLU A 162 -37.05 -5.21 6.40
C GLU A 162 -37.90 -3.95 6.52
N ASN A 163 -38.29 -3.38 5.38
CA ASN A 163 -39.21 -2.26 5.27
C ASN A 163 -40.67 -2.76 5.18
N MET A 164 -41.21 -3.16 6.33
CA MET A 164 -42.56 -3.76 6.43
C MET A 164 -43.67 -2.89 5.83
N ASN A 165 -43.53 -1.56 5.86
CA ASN A 165 -44.48 -0.64 5.26
C ASN A 165 -43.83 0.70 4.91
N LYS A 166 -43.99 1.12 3.65
CA LYS A 166 -43.39 2.34 3.08
C LYS A 166 -43.89 3.64 3.71
N ALA A 167 -45.01 3.61 4.44
CA ALA A 167 -45.54 4.74 5.19
C ALA A 167 -44.95 4.86 6.61
N TRP A 168 -44.21 3.85 7.08
CA TRP A 168 -43.61 3.86 8.41
C TRP A 168 -42.23 4.53 8.39
N GLN A 169 -41.85 5.06 9.54
CA GLN A 169 -40.52 5.62 9.79
C GLN A 169 -39.80 4.76 10.82
N TYR A 170 -38.48 4.83 10.84
CA TYR A 170 -37.65 4.08 11.76
C TYR A 170 -36.72 5.04 12.50
N GLU A 171 -36.62 4.85 13.81
CA GLU A 171 -35.73 5.65 14.66
C GLU A 171 -34.61 4.75 15.17
N LEU A 172 -33.40 4.97 14.65
CA LEU A 172 -32.19 4.23 15.00
C LEU A 172 -31.41 4.98 16.08
N GLN A 173 -31.11 4.31 17.18
CA GLN A 173 -30.22 4.81 18.22
C GLN A 173 -29.00 3.90 18.38
N ILE A 174 -27.83 4.51 18.54
CA ILE A 174 -26.56 3.83 18.80
C ILE A 174 -26.05 4.25 20.18
N ASN A 175 -25.78 3.29 21.06
CA ASN A 175 -25.37 3.48 22.47
C ASN A 175 -26.27 4.44 23.27
N GLY A 176 -27.57 4.47 22.95
CA GLY A 176 -28.53 5.41 23.57
C GLY A 176 -28.28 6.89 23.22
N GLY A 177 -27.48 7.15 22.18
CA GLY A 177 -27.24 8.48 21.63
C GLY A 177 -28.43 9.06 20.87
N VAL A 178 -28.16 10.13 20.11
CA VAL A 178 -29.19 10.82 19.31
C VAL A 178 -29.83 9.86 18.31
N SER A 179 -31.15 9.91 18.22
CA SER A 179 -31.96 9.10 17.31
C SER A 179 -31.85 9.65 15.89
N ASP A 180 -31.42 8.80 14.96
CA ASP A 180 -31.45 9.07 13.53
C ASP A 180 -32.80 8.59 12.97
N SER A 181 -33.60 9.49 12.40
CA SER A 181 -34.80 9.12 11.63
C SER A 181 -34.42 8.59 10.25
N VAL A 182 -34.90 7.40 9.93
CA VAL A 182 -34.65 6.70 8.66
C VAL A 182 -36.00 6.33 8.04
N SER A 183 -36.16 6.63 6.76
CA SER A 183 -37.31 6.20 5.96
C SER A 183 -36.84 5.95 4.54
N ASP A 184 -37.30 4.87 3.93
CA ASP A 184 -37.11 4.62 2.50
C ASP A 184 -38.46 4.23 1.92
N VAL A 185 -38.88 4.91 0.87
CA VAL A 185 -40.18 4.71 0.20
C VAL A 185 -40.03 3.76 -0.99
N SER A 186 -38.79 3.46 -1.41
CA SER A 186 -38.49 2.81 -2.68
C SER A 186 -38.15 1.32 -2.56
N SER A 187 -37.60 0.90 -1.41
CA SER A 187 -37.07 -0.44 -1.20
C SER A 187 -37.86 -1.22 -0.16
N ASP A 188 -37.95 -2.55 -0.32
CA ASP A 188 -38.53 -3.46 0.66
C ASP A 188 -37.53 -3.80 1.79
N THR A 189 -36.28 -3.34 1.67
CA THR A 189 -35.22 -3.46 2.68
C THR A 189 -34.52 -2.12 2.86
N ILE A 190 -34.29 -1.71 4.11
CA ILE A 190 -33.55 -0.49 4.43
C ILE A 190 -32.12 -0.87 4.83
N ARG A 191 -31.15 -0.18 4.24
CA ARG A 191 -29.72 -0.28 4.59
C ARG A 191 -29.24 1.07 5.11
N LYS A 192 -28.69 1.09 6.33
CA LYS A 192 -28.16 2.30 6.97
C LYS A 192 -26.72 2.10 7.38
N VAL A 193 -25.84 2.96 6.87
CA VAL A 193 -24.45 3.02 7.28
C VAL A 193 -24.33 3.97 8.48
N VAL A 194 -23.76 3.46 9.57
CA VAL A 194 -23.39 4.24 10.75
C VAL A 194 -21.88 4.46 10.69
N THR A 195 -21.44 5.72 10.73
CA THR A 195 -20.03 6.10 10.57
C THR A 195 -19.51 6.77 11.84
N SER A 196 -18.22 7.16 11.83
CA SER A 196 -17.55 7.87 12.93
C SER A 196 -17.50 7.06 14.24
N LEU A 197 -17.44 5.73 14.12
CA LEU A 197 -17.29 4.81 15.25
C LEU A 197 -15.80 4.60 15.57
N GLN A 198 -15.53 4.15 16.79
CA GLN A 198 -14.19 3.79 17.24
C GLN A 198 -13.87 2.34 16.85
N PRO A 199 -12.65 2.02 16.40
CA PRO A 199 -12.22 0.65 16.12
C PRO A 199 -12.30 -0.27 17.34
N GLY A 200 -12.53 -1.55 17.08
CA GLY A 200 -12.52 -2.61 18.10
C GLY A 200 -13.50 -2.40 19.26
N SER A 201 -14.55 -1.61 19.08
CA SER A 201 -15.45 -1.18 20.15
C SER A 201 -16.85 -1.77 19.98
N GLN A 202 -17.52 -2.06 21.10
CA GLN A 202 -18.91 -2.54 21.08
C GLN A 202 -19.88 -1.36 20.98
N TYR A 203 -20.92 -1.56 20.17
CA TYR A 203 -22.03 -0.65 20.02
C TYR A 203 -23.35 -1.41 20.21
N ASP A 204 -24.10 -1.02 21.22
CA ASP A 204 -25.48 -1.43 21.39
C ASP A 204 -26.36 -0.54 20.51
N PHE A 205 -27.35 -1.11 19.85
CA PHE A 205 -28.26 -0.37 18.98
C PHE A 205 -29.70 -0.74 19.25
N SER A 206 -30.58 0.23 19.04
CA SER A 206 -32.02 0.02 19.08
C SER A 206 -32.69 0.63 17.86
N LEU A 207 -33.72 -0.04 17.35
CA LEU A 207 -34.55 0.47 16.27
C LEU A 207 -36.01 0.46 16.71
N THR A 208 -36.66 1.61 16.62
CA THR A 208 -38.08 1.78 16.92
C THR A 208 -38.85 2.08 15.64
N THR A 209 -39.91 1.31 15.37
CA THR A 209 -40.84 1.61 14.28
C THR A 209 -41.80 2.71 14.71
N VAL A 210 -42.00 3.70 13.85
CA VAL A 210 -42.84 4.87 14.10
C VAL A 210 -43.90 5.01 13.02
N PHE A 211 -45.17 5.11 13.43
CA PHE A 211 -46.29 5.33 12.54
C PHE A 211 -47.30 6.27 13.18
N ALA A 212 -47.67 7.35 12.48
CA ALA A 212 -48.64 8.35 12.95
C ALA A 212 -48.37 8.89 14.38
N GLY A 213 -47.09 9.01 14.77
CA GLY A 213 -46.66 9.44 16.09
C GLY A 213 -46.61 8.35 17.16
N LEU A 214 -47.11 7.15 16.87
CA LEU A 214 -47.01 5.97 17.74
C LEU A 214 -45.69 5.25 17.53
N ARG A 215 -45.15 4.68 18.61
CA ARG A 215 -43.85 4.00 18.65
C ARG A 215 -44.04 2.55 19.06
N SER A 216 -43.41 1.63 18.32
CA SER A 216 -43.31 0.24 18.71
C SER A 216 -42.43 0.08 19.96
N THR A 217 -42.42 -1.12 20.54
CA THR A 217 -41.29 -1.53 21.39
C THR A 217 -40.01 -1.54 20.54
N PRO A 218 -38.86 -1.10 21.08
CA PRO A 218 -37.61 -1.09 20.34
C PRO A 218 -37.06 -2.52 20.14
N TYR A 219 -36.58 -2.83 18.94
CA TYR A 219 -35.70 -3.98 18.74
C TYR A 219 -34.31 -3.60 19.23
N THR A 220 -33.73 -4.35 20.16
CA THR A 220 -32.40 -4.05 20.73
C THR A 220 -31.41 -5.17 20.45
N ASN A 221 -30.20 -4.83 19.98
CA ASN A 221 -29.10 -5.78 19.82
C ASN A 221 -27.75 -5.05 19.94
N PHE A 222 -26.66 -5.76 19.72
CA PHE A 222 -25.32 -5.18 19.72
C PHE A 222 -24.48 -5.69 18.56
N THR A 223 -23.43 -4.94 18.26
CA THR A 223 -22.36 -5.33 17.36
C THR A 223 -21.03 -4.76 17.83
N VAL A 224 -19.95 -5.07 17.13
CA VAL A 224 -18.61 -4.56 17.37
C VAL A 224 -18.03 -4.01 16.08
N THR A 225 -17.28 -2.91 16.12
CA THR A 225 -16.46 -2.49 14.96
C THR A 225 -15.25 -3.40 14.80
N ALA A 226 -14.70 -3.47 13.59
CA ALA A 226 -13.48 -4.24 13.32
C ALA A 226 -12.24 -3.60 13.99
N ILE A 227 -11.20 -4.39 14.22
CA ILE A 227 -9.91 -3.90 14.74
C ILE A 227 -8.98 -3.62 13.55
N ASP A 228 -8.26 -2.50 13.59
CA ASP A 228 -7.18 -2.25 12.64
C ASP A 228 -5.90 -2.96 13.11
N CYS A 229 -5.70 -4.20 12.65
CA CYS A 229 -4.54 -4.98 13.05
C CYS A 229 -3.24 -4.59 12.37
N ALA A 230 -3.29 -3.77 11.31
CA ALA A 230 -2.09 -3.28 10.65
C ALA A 230 -1.40 -2.17 11.46
N SER A 231 -2.15 -1.43 12.28
CA SER A 231 -1.61 -0.37 13.14
C SER A 231 -1.06 -0.85 14.49
N ALA A 232 -1.29 -2.12 14.84
CA ALA A 232 -0.74 -2.68 16.07
C ALA A 232 0.81 -2.76 16.04
N ASP A 233 1.44 -2.47 17.19
CA ASP A 233 2.90 -2.53 17.34
C ASP A 233 3.40 -3.98 17.52
N TRP A 234 3.47 -4.71 16.41
CA TRP A 234 3.91 -6.10 16.38
C TRP A 234 5.41 -6.24 16.63
N LYS A 235 5.77 -6.84 17.78
CA LYS A 235 7.13 -7.28 18.13
C LYS A 235 7.33 -8.70 17.63
N VAL A 236 8.19 -8.84 16.62
CA VAL A 236 8.45 -10.11 15.93
C VAL A 236 9.90 -10.52 16.15
N THR A 237 10.11 -11.76 16.63
CA THR A 237 11.43 -12.41 16.72
C THR A 237 11.53 -13.56 15.72
N ASN A 238 12.60 -14.36 15.78
CA ASN A 238 12.71 -15.59 14.97
C ASN A 238 11.82 -16.74 15.45
N SER A 239 11.11 -16.58 16.57
CA SER A 239 10.34 -17.67 17.21
C SER A 239 9.09 -17.20 17.96
N SER A 240 8.79 -15.90 17.94
CA SER A 240 7.63 -15.34 18.62
C SER A 240 7.07 -14.10 17.92
N ILE A 241 5.77 -13.89 18.08
CA ILE A 241 5.05 -12.68 17.69
C ILE A 241 4.29 -12.19 18.91
N LYS A 242 4.48 -10.92 19.28
CA LYS A 242 3.77 -10.29 20.40
C LYS A 242 3.26 -8.92 20.00
N ALA A 243 2.08 -8.54 20.46
CA ALA A 243 1.56 -7.19 20.32
C ALA A 243 0.58 -6.88 21.45
N LYS A 244 0.45 -5.59 21.78
CA LYS A 244 -0.70 -5.08 22.52
C LYS A 244 -1.74 -4.62 21.49
N ILE A 245 -2.96 -5.10 21.61
CA ILE A 245 -4.07 -4.81 20.72
C ILE A 245 -5.03 -3.85 21.41
N GLU A 246 -5.35 -2.75 20.75
CA GLU A 246 -6.39 -1.83 21.18
C GLU A 246 -7.71 -2.25 20.56
N GLY A 247 -8.61 -2.80 21.38
CA GLY A 247 -9.92 -3.26 20.94
C GLY A 247 -10.36 -4.57 21.59
N LEU A 248 -11.61 -4.96 21.35
CA LEU A 248 -12.25 -6.14 21.93
C LEU A 248 -11.95 -7.38 21.11
N PHE A 249 -11.20 -8.32 21.68
CA PHE A 249 -11.06 -9.68 21.20
C PHE A 249 -11.06 -10.67 22.37
N SER A 250 -11.38 -11.94 22.08
CA SER A 250 -11.42 -13.05 23.05
C SER A 250 -10.32 -14.07 22.76
N THR A 251 -10.03 -14.28 21.48
CA THR A 251 -9.04 -15.27 21.03
C THR A 251 -8.25 -14.71 19.87
N ALA A 252 -6.94 -14.87 19.93
CA ALA A 252 -6.04 -14.62 18.81
C ALA A 252 -5.42 -15.93 18.35
N SER A 253 -5.40 -16.16 17.05
CA SER A 253 -4.82 -17.36 16.46
C SER A 253 -3.81 -16.99 15.39
N ALA A 254 -2.64 -17.61 15.40
CA ALA A 254 -1.64 -17.52 14.34
C ALA A 254 -1.54 -18.87 13.64
N TYR A 255 -1.85 -18.92 12.34
CA TYR A 255 -1.85 -20.14 11.56
C TYR A 255 -0.86 -20.08 10.40
N ASN A 256 -0.13 -21.17 10.20
CA ASN A 256 0.70 -21.43 9.03
C ASN A 256 0.41 -22.86 8.56
N GLY A 257 -0.32 -22.99 7.45
CA GLY A 257 -0.85 -24.28 7.00
C GLY A 257 -1.76 -24.91 8.05
N SER A 258 -1.43 -26.12 8.49
CA SER A 258 -2.16 -26.85 9.55
C SER A 258 -1.75 -26.48 10.98
N ASN A 259 -0.64 -25.75 11.15
CA ASN A 259 -0.14 -25.39 12.47
C ASN A 259 -0.89 -24.17 12.98
N VAL A 260 -1.53 -24.29 14.14
CA VAL A 260 -2.30 -23.21 14.78
C VAL A 260 -1.75 -22.95 16.18
N HIS A 261 -1.34 -21.72 16.42
CA HIS A 261 -0.96 -21.23 17.73
C HIS A 261 -2.09 -20.34 18.25
N VAL A 262 -2.54 -20.57 19.47
CA VAL A 262 -3.64 -19.81 20.08
C VAL A 262 -3.12 -19.02 21.26
N SER A 263 -3.54 -17.76 21.36
CA SER A 263 -3.29 -16.87 22.47
C SER A 263 -4.64 -16.43 23.05
N ASN A 264 -4.90 -16.83 24.28
CA ASN A 264 -6.10 -16.43 25.01
C ASN A 264 -5.78 -15.16 25.79
N GLY A 265 -6.55 -14.10 25.56
CA GLY A 265 -6.32 -12.80 26.17
C GLY A 265 -7.23 -11.73 25.59
N HIS A 266 -7.31 -10.59 26.28
CA HIS A 266 -8.18 -9.46 25.89
C HIS A 266 -7.41 -8.20 25.53
N GLU A 267 -6.09 -8.18 25.72
CA GLU A 267 -5.24 -7.00 25.45
C GLU A 267 -3.95 -7.39 24.75
N ASN A 268 -3.27 -8.44 25.22
CA ASN A 268 -1.98 -8.84 24.67
C ASN A 268 -2.11 -10.13 23.88
N VAL A 269 -1.54 -10.11 22.68
CA VAL A 269 -1.35 -11.29 21.84
C VAL A 269 0.10 -11.74 22.00
N SER A 270 0.29 -13.03 22.26
CA SER A 270 1.63 -13.64 22.33
C SER A 270 1.60 -15.04 21.78
N PHE A 271 2.34 -15.26 20.70
CA PHE A 271 2.61 -16.56 20.11
C PHE A 271 4.10 -16.87 20.26
N THR A 272 4.43 -18.11 20.65
CA THR A 272 5.81 -18.57 20.89
C THR A 272 6.02 -19.94 20.26
N GLY A 273 7.28 -20.30 20.00
CA GLY A 273 7.61 -21.56 19.34
C GLY A 273 7.23 -21.56 17.86
N LEU A 274 7.27 -20.38 17.23
CA LEU A 274 7.01 -20.22 15.81
C LEU A 274 8.24 -20.64 14.99
N TYR A 275 8.01 -21.10 13.77
CA TYR A 275 9.06 -21.62 12.90
C TYR A 275 9.80 -20.49 12.16
N PRO A 276 11.13 -20.33 12.33
CA PRO A 276 11.90 -19.21 11.80
C PRO A 276 11.66 -18.97 10.30
N GLY A 277 11.49 -17.70 9.94
CA GLY A 277 11.25 -17.23 8.57
C GLY A 277 9.90 -17.59 7.96
N ALA A 278 9.05 -18.36 8.65
CA ALA A 278 7.75 -18.72 8.14
C ALA A 278 6.75 -17.56 8.24
N THR A 279 5.70 -17.60 7.40
CA THR A 279 4.63 -16.60 7.38
C THR A 279 3.38 -17.11 8.08
N TYR A 280 2.88 -16.35 9.04
CA TYR A 280 1.68 -16.67 9.81
C TYR A 280 0.57 -15.68 9.48
N ASN A 281 -0.63 -16.22 9.25
CA ASN A 281 -1.84 -15.42 9.23
C ASN A 281 -2.38 -15.35 10.66
N ILE A 282 -2.54 -14.13 11.15
CA ILE A 282 -3.08 -13.83 12.46
C ILE A 282 -4.56 -13.50 12.30
N SER A 283 -5.41 -14.14 13.08
CA SER A 283 -6.84 -13.90 13.15
C SER A 283 -7.20 -13.53 14.58
N LEU A 284 -7.87 -12.39 14.75
CA LEU A 284 -8.42 -11.95 16.02
C LEU A 284 -9.93 -12.11 15.97
N VAL A 285 -10.47 -12.73 17.01
CA VAL A 285 -11.89 -13.06 17.09
C VAL A 285 -12.42 -12.62 18.44
N TYR A 286 -13.61 -12.02 18.43
CA TYR A 286 -14.36 -11.67 19.62
C TYR A 286 -15.58 -12.57 19.76
N GLU A 287 -15.67 -13.29 20.88
CA GLU A 287 -16.81 -14.14 21.19
C GLU A 287 -17.62 -13.54 22.33
N LYS A 288 -18.94 -13.36 22.10
CA LYS A 288 -19.88 -12.89 23.11
C LYS A 288 -21.26 -13.48 22.86
N SER A 289 -21.90 -13.98 23.92
CA SER A 289 -23.26 -14.55 23.87
C SER A 289 -23.42 -15.62 22.76
N SER A 290 -22.41 -16.50 22.64
CA SER A 290 -22.34 -17.56 21.60
C SER A 290 -22.28 -17.05 20.15
N ARG A 291 -22.05 -15.75 19.94
CA ARG A 291 -21.75 -15.16 18.63
C ARG A 291 -20.26 -14.90 18.50
N VAL A 292 -19.74 -15.21 17.32
CA VAL A 292 -18.33 -15.09 16.97
C VAL A 292 -18.17 -13.98 15.94
N PHE A 293 -17.39 -12.96 16.29
CA PHE A 293 -17.11 -11.80 15.44
C PHE A 293 -15.65 -11.82 15.02
N LEU A 294 -15.39 -12.00 13.72
CA LEU A 294 -14.05 -11.79 13.17
C LEU A 294 -13.67 -10.32 13.33
N GLN A 295 -12.61 -10.02 14.06
CA GLN A 295 -12.17 -8.64 14.29
C GLN A 295 -11.20 -8.16 13.23
N CYS A 296 -10.27 -9.02 12.82
CA CYS A 296 -9.35 -8.74 11.73
C CYS A 296 -8.61 -10.00 11.29
N GLU A 297 -7.95 -9.90 10.14
CA GLU A 297 -6.86 -10.79 9.74
C GLU A 297 -5.63 -9.99 9.35
N HIS A 298 -4.44 -10.48 9.70
CA HIS A 298 -3.17 -9.81 9.37
C HIS A 298 -2.07 -10.83 9.11
N LYS A 299 -1.23 -10.62 8.10
CA LYS A 299 -0.14 -11.55 7.75
C LYS A 299 1.21 -11.04 8.24
N LEU A 300 1.93 -11.85 9.00
CA LEU A 300 3.27 -11.53 9.47
C LEU A 300 4.25 -12.65 9.15
N THR A 301 5.36 -12.28 8.49
CA THR A 301 6.54 -13.14 8.35
C THR A 301 7.47 -12.92 9.53
N ILE A 302 7.91 -14.01 10.17
CA ILE A 302 8.83 -13.92 11.30
C ILE A 302 10.29 -13.82 10.84
N LEU A 303 11.20 -13.47 11.74
CA LEU A 303 12.61 -13.30 11.35
C LEU A 303 13.18 -14.65 10.86
N PRO A 304 13.86 -14.67 9.69
CA PRO A 304 14.48 -15.88 9.17
C PRO A 304 15.67 -16.31 10.03
N PRO A 305 16.13 -17.58 9.91
CA PRO A 305 17.20 -18.09 10.76
C PRO A 305 18.54 -17.43 10.44
N ASN A 306 19.38 -17.24 11.45
CA ASN A 306 20.74 -16.72 11.24
C ASN A 306 21.59 -17.74 10.50
N LEU A 307 22.34 -17.28 9.49
CA LEU A 307 23.26 -18.13 8.73
C LEU A 307 24.64 -18.14 9.40
N ASN A 308 25.16 -19.33 9.68
CA ASN A 308 26.53 -19.50 10.17
C ASN A 308 27.45 -19.77 8.99
N ALA A 309 28.12 -18.73 8.52
CA ALA A 309 28.90 -18.76 7.28
C ALA A 309 30.41 -18.78 7.55
N HIS A 310 31.14 -19.45 6.69
CA HIS A 310 32.60 -19.50 6.69
C HIS A 310 33.15 -19.50 5.27
N CYS A 311 34.45 -19.28 5.16
CA CYS A 311 35.15 -19.19 3.88
C CYS A 311 36.17 -20.31 3.71
N GLU A 312 36.23 -20.85 2.51
CA GLU A 312 37.26 -21.79 2.08
C GLU A 312 38.12 -21.17 0.97
N TYR A 313 39.40 -21.56 0.94
CA TYR A 313 40.32 -21.15 -0.11
C TYR A 313 39.87 -21.69 -1.46
N TRP A 314 39.83 -20.82 -2.48
CA TRP A 314 39.47 -21.20 -3.84
C TRP A 314 40.37 -20.54 -4.88
N ALA A 315 40.50 -21.15 -6.05
CA ALA A 315 41.24 -20.62 -7.21
C ALA A 315 42.61 -19.96 -6.88
N ALA A 316 43.42 -20.62 -6.04
CA ALA A 316 44.76 -20.15 -5.63
C ALA A 316 44.78 -18.72 -5.03
N GLY A 317 43.71 -18.30 -4.35
CA GLY A 317 43.62 -17.03 -3.63
C GLY A 317 43.01 -15.88 -4.44
N TYR A 318 42.58 -16.11 -5.67
CA TYR A 318 41.87 -15.11 -6.49
C TYR A 318 40.34 -15.17 -6.37
N SER A 319 39.84 -16.21 -5.72
CA SER A 319 38.43 -16.40 -5.42
C SER A 319 38.27 -16.89 -3.98
N VAL A 320 37.08 -16.66 -3.43
CA VAL A 320 36.69 -17.15 -2.11
C VAL A 320 35.37 -17.91 -2.27
N LEU A 321 35.32 -19.11 -1.70
CA LEU A 321 34.10 -19.90 -1.59
C LEU A 321 33.49 -19.62 -0.22
N ILE A 322 32.30 -19.03 -0.21
CA ILE A 322 31.55 -18.76 1.01
C ILE A 322 30.50 -19.86 1.14
N LYS A 323 30.48 -20.54 2.28
CA LYS A 323 29.56 -21.63 2.60
C LYS A 323 28.89 -21.37 3.94
N TRP A 324 27.64 -21.75 4.08
CA TRP A 324 26.96 -21.79 5.36
C TRP A 324 26.28 -23.13 5.58
N THR A 325 26.04 -23.46 6.84
CA THR A 325 25.21 -24.61 7.20
C THR A 325 23.76 -24.31 6.83
N ASP A 326 23.07 -25.29 6.25
CA ASP A 326 21.62 -25.19 6.01
C ASP A 326 20.90 -24.97 7.34
N PRO A 327 20.27 -23.80 7.55
CA PRO A 327 19.66 -23.49 8.83
C PRO A 327 18.31 -24.20 8.99
N GLU A 328 17.92 -24.48 10.24
CA GLU A 328 16.52 -24.83 10.52
C GLU A 328 15.62 -23.59 10.39
N GLY A 329 14.75 -23.59 9.39
CA GLY A 329 13.79 -22.52 9.13
C GLY A 329 13.50 -22.32 7.65
N GLU A 330 12.51 -21.50 7.35
CA GLU A 330 12.21 -21.08 5.99
C GLU A 330 13.04 -19.84 5.63
N TRP A 331 13.69 -19.88 4.47
CA TRP A 331 14.38 -18.73 3.91
C TRP A 331 14.33 -18.82 2.38
N THR A 332 14.25 -17.66 1.75
CA THR A 332 14.10 -17.52 0.30
C THR A 332 15.42 -17.21 -0.37
N ASN A 333 16.20 -16.30 0.22
CA ASN A 333 17.45 -15.82 -0.32
C ASN A 333 18.47 -15.60 0.80
N ALA A 334 19.74 -15.84 0.50
CA ALA A 334 20.87 -15.40 1.31
C ALA A 334 21.55 -14.23 0.61
N GLU A 335 21.69 -13.11 1.29
CA GLU A 335 22.41 -11.94 0.80
C GLU A 335 23.82 -11.94 1.38
N VAL A 336 24.81 -11.98 0.49
CA VAL A 336 26.23 -12.04 0.81
C VAL A 336 26.87 -10.73 0.38
N ASN A 337 27.26 -9.90 1.34
CA ASN A 337 27.95 -8.65 1.08
C ASN A 337 29.45 -8.82 1.31
N VAL A 338 30.24 -8.58 0.28
CA VAL A 338 31.70 -8.57 0.34
C VAL A 338 32.22 -7.28 -0.26
N THR A 339 33.03 -6.53 0.48
CA THR A 339 33.65 -5.28 -0.01
C THR A 339 32.65 -4.23 -0.55
N GLY A 340 31.42 -4.21 -0.03
CA GLY A 340 30.37 -3.27 -0.46
C GLY A 340 29.60 -3.73 -1.70
N LYS A 341 29.87 -4.93 -2.21
CA LYS A 341 29.10 -5.56 -3.30
C LYS A 341 28.21 -6.65 -2.73
N THR A 342 26.92 -6.53 -2.99
CA THR A 342 25.90 -7.52 -2.63
C THR A 342 25.80 -8.61 -3.70
N HIS A 343 25.74 -9.85 -3.24
CA HIS A 343 25.44 -11.04 -4.01
C HIS A 343 24.24 -11.74 -3.39
N THR A 344 23.40 -12.38 -4.19
CA THR A 344 22.20 -13.06 -3.71
C THR A 344 22.24 -14.52 -4.14
N VAL A 345 21.94 -15.42 -3.22
CA VAL A 345 21.86 -16.87 -3.43
C VAL A 345 20.46 -17.32 -3.07
N ALA A 346 19.80 -18.08 -3.96
CA ALA A 346 18.45 -18.57 -3.70
C ALA A 346 18.49 -19.88 -2.92
N SER A 347 17.57 -20.07 -1.98
CA SER A 347 17.37 -21.36 -1.32
C SER A 347 17.02 -22.45 -2.36
N PRO A 348 17.57 -23.68 -2.25
CA PRO A 348 18.31 -24.25 -1.12
C PRO A 348 19.85 -24.16 -1.26
N GLU A 349 20.39 -23.35 -2.16
CA GLU A 349 21.85 -23.27 -2.36
C GLU A 349 22.54 -22.65 -1.14
N THR A 350 23.49 -23.36 -0.53
CA THR A 350 24.17 -22.92 0.71
C THR A 350 25.58 -22.40 0.49
N GLU A 351 25.96 -22.14 -0.76
CA GLU A 351 27.30 -21.72 -1.12
C GLU A 351 27.34 -20.76 -2.30
N ILE A 352 28.38 -19.92 -2.34
CA ILE A 352 28.68 -19.04 -3.47
C ILE A 352 30.18 -18.88 -3.66
N THR A 353 30.62 -18.95 -4.91
CA THR A 353 31.99 -18.59 -5.29
C THR A 353 32.03 -17.16 -5.78
N ILE A 354 32.84 -16.32 -5.14
CA ILE A 354 33.06 -14.94 -5.56
C ILE A 354 34.51 -14.82 -6.05
N SER A 355 34.70 -14.20 -7.21
CA SER A 355 36.03 -14.01 -7.84
C SER A 355 36.45 -12.55 -7.82
N GLY A 356 37.74 -12.31 -8.09
CA GLY A 356 38.32 -10.96 -8.18
C GLY A 356 39.01 -10.49 -6.91
N PHE A 357 39.36 -11.43 -6.02
CA PHE A 357 40.14 -11.13 -4.82
C PHE A 357 41.65 -11.13 -5.13
N GLN A 358 42.41 -10.38 -4.34
CA GLN A 358 43.87 -10.46 -4.32
C GLN A 358 44.32 -11.53 -3.31
N PRO A 359 45.27 -12.42 -3.65
CA PRO A 359 45.83 -13.42 -2.74
C PRO A 359 46.52 -12.82 -1.52
N ALA A 360 46.63 -13.59 -0.43
CA ALA A 360 47.25 -13.19 0.84
C ALA A 360 46.64 -11.92 1.46
N LYS A 361 45.34 -11.66 1.23
CA LYS A 361 44.57 -10.59 1.87
C LYS A 361 43.33 -11.12 2.58
N GLU A 362 42.90 -10.34 3.55
CA GLU A 362 41.69 -10.56 4.34
C GLU A 362 40.56 -9.63 3.87
N TYR A 363 39.35 -10.16 3.77
CA TYR A 363 38.15 -9.45 3.35
C TYR A 363 37.03 -9.63 4.36
N LYS A 364 36.36 -8.52 4.72
CA LYS A 364 35.17 -8.54 5.57
C LYS A 364 33.97 -9.00 4.74
N VAL A 365 33.26 -10.00 5.24
CA VAL A 365 32.06 -10.58 4.63
C VAL A 365 30.92 -10.53 5.63
N SER A 366 29.71 -10.23 5.14
CA SER A 366 28.49 -10.41 5.93
C SER A 366 27.46 -11.22 5.15
N VAL A 367 26.82 -12.16 5.82
CA VAL A 367 25.76 -13.00 5.26
C VAL A 367 24.48 -12.78 6.06
N THR A 368 23.38 -12.50 5.38
CA THR A 368 22.03 -12.38 5.95
C THR A 368 21.08 -13.32 5.23
N SER A 369 20.18 -13.99 5.95
CA SER A 369 19.05 -14.69 5.33
C SER A 369 17.87 -13.73 5.16
N GLN A 370 17.05 -13.98 4.15
CA GLN A 370 15.84 -13.23 3.85
C GLN A 370 14.65 -14.18 3.72
N SER A 371 13.51 -13.80 4.29
CA SER A 371 12.22 -14.42 4.04
C SER A 371 11.16 -13.34 3.87
N GLY A 372 10.63 -13.22 2.65
CA GLY A 372 9.72 -12.15 2.27
C GLY A 372 10.37 -10.77 2.47
N VAL A 373 9.77 -9.94 3.33
CA VAL A 373 10.25 -8.59 3.64
C VAL A 373 11.18 -8.53 4.86
N ARG A 374 11.46 -9.66 5.49
CA ARG A 374 12.28 -9.74 6.71
C ARG A 374 13.66 -10.29 6.40
N SER A 375 14.65 -9.78 7.12
CA SER A 375 16.04 -10.25 7.06
C SER A 375 16.54 -10.59 8.45
N SER A 376 17.43 -11.58 8.54
CA SER A 376 18.11 -11.93 9.79
C SER A 376 19.12 -10.87 10.18
N GLU A 377 19.67 -10.99 11.39
CA GLU A 377 20.86 -10.21 11.73
C GLU A 377 22.05 -10.65 10.85
N PRO A 378 22.93 -9.72 10.44
CA PRO A 378 24.08 -10.04 9.60
C PRO A 378 25.13 -10.82 10.38
N HIS A 379 25.47 -12.02 9.88
CA HIS A 379 26.62 -12.77 10.36
C HIS A 379 27.89 -12.24 9.70
N VAL A 380 28.71 -11.51 10.47
CA VAL A 380 29.93 -10.85 9.98
C VAL A 380 31.16 -11.67 10.33
N PHE A 381 31.97 -11.99 9.33
CA PHE A 381 33.22 -12.75 9.49
C PHE A 381 34.27 -12.29 8.48
N TYR A 382 35.48 -12.85 8.58
CA TYR A 382 36.63 -12.45 7.77
C TYR A 382 37.13 -13.64 6.93
N CYS A 383 37.32 -13.39 5.64
CA CYS A 383 37.77 -14.39 4.69
C CYS A 383 39.18 -14.08 4.24
N GLN A 384 40.10 -15.01 4.52
CA GLN A 384 41.49 -14.93 4.06
C GLN A 384 41.63 -15.65 2.73
N THR A 385 42.41 -15.08 1.82
CA THR A 385 42.73 -15.67 0.51
C THR A 385 44.04 -16.43 0.57
N ASP A 386 44.12 -17.55 -0.16
CA ASP A 386 45.26 -18.48 -0.10
C ASP A 386 46.61 -17.76 -0.36
N PRO A 387 47.53 -17.73 0.62
CA PRO A 387 48.83 -17.08 0.45
C PRO A 387 49.86 -17.97 -0.26
N ARG A 388 49.59 -19.27 -0.45
CA ARG A 388 50.57 -20.26 -0.93
C ARG A 388 51.17 -19.88 -2.29
N GLY A 389 50.37 -19.33 -3.20
CA GLY A 389 50.84 -18.87 -4.51
C GLY A 389 51.85 -17.71 -4.41
N VAL A 390 51.59 -16.75 -3.51
CA VAL A 390 52.49 -15.61 -3.27
C VAL A 390 53.77 -16.07 -2.58
N ILE A 391 53.67 -16.96 -1.59
CA ILE A 391 54.82 -17.53 -0.88
C ILE A 391 55.69 -18.33 -1.84
N ALA A 392 55.10 -19.24 -2.63
CA ALA A 392 55.83 -20.02 -3.61
C ALA A 392 56.51 -19.13 -4.66
N GLY A 393 55.79 -18.16 -5.24
CA GLY A 393 56.37 -17.24 -6.22
C GLY A 393 57.53 -16.42 -5.65
N SER A 394 57.41 -15.96 -4.40
CA SER A 394 58.48 -15.23 -3.70
C SER A 394 59.71 -16.11 -3.45
N VAL A 395 59.50 -17.33 -2.94
CA VAL A 395 60.58 -18.28 -2.63
C VAL A 395 61.28 -18.73 -3.91
N PHE A 396 60.54 -19.05 -4.98
CA PHE A 396 61.11 -19.36 -6.28
C PHE A 396 61.90 -18.17 -6.84
N GLY A 397 61.37 -16.94 -6.73
CA GLY A 397 62.08 -15.73 -7.13
C GLY A 397 63.42 -15.55 -6.40
N VAL A 398 63.45 -15.74 -5.08
CA VAL A 398 64.66 -15.63 -4.26
C VAL A 398 65.65 -16.75 -4.56
N LEU A 399 65.18 -17.99 -4.71
CA LEU A 399 66.03 -19.14 -5.06
C LEU A 399 66.63 -18.99 -6.46
N LEU A 400 65.85 -18.52 -7.45
CA LEU A 400 66.30 -18.30 -8.82
C LEU A 400 67.30 -17.13 -8.90
N PHE A 401 67.07 -16.08 -8.12
CA PHE A 401 68.04 -14.99 -7.95
C PHE A 401 69.33 -15.48 -7.30
N GLY A 402 69.25 -16.30 -6.25
CA GLY A 402 70.42 -16.94 -5.62
C GLY A 402 71.20 -17.83 -6.59
N LEU A 403 70.51 -18.60 -7.43
CA LEU A 403 71.11 -19.44 -8.48
C LEU A 403 71.81 -18.59 -9.57
N LEU A 404 71.20 -17.49 -9.99
CA LEU A 404 71.80 -16.54 -10.93
C LEU A 404 73.07 -15.90 -10.36
N VAL A 405 73.05 -15.49 -9.09
CA VAL A 405 74.23 -14.96 -8.40
C VAL A 405 75.33 -16.01 -8.30
N ALA A 406 75.00 -17.27 -7.94
CA ALA A 406 75.96 -18.37 -7.89
C ALA A 406 76.57 -18.69 -9.28
N LEU A 407 75.76 -18.63 -10.35
CA LEU A 407 76.21 -18.79 -11.74
C LEU A 407 77.17 -17.68 -12.15
N VAL A 408 76.87 -16.42 -11.81
CA VAL A 408 77.76 -15.28 -12.07
C VAL A 408 79.10 -15.46 -11.33
N VAL A 409 79.07 -15.84 -10.06
CA VAL A 409 80.29 -16.11 -9.26
C VAL A 409 81.10 -17.27 -9.85
N LEU A 410 80.45 -18.34 -10.32
CA LEU A 410 81.11 -19.46 -11.00
C LEU A 410 81.75 -19.06 -12.34
N ILE A 411 81.12 -18.17 -13.10
CA ILE A 411 81.67 -17.60 -14.34
C ILE A 411 82.92 -16.75 -14.02
N PHE A 412 82.88 -15.97 -12.93
CA PHE A 412 84.03 -15.19 -12.45
C PHE A 412 85.19 -16.06 -11.92
N LEU A 413 84.92 -17.25 -11.37
CA LEU A 413 85.95 -18.14 -10.82
C LEU A 413 86.59 -19.09 -11.85
N LYS A 414 85.94 -19.40 -12.98
CA LYS A 414 86.45 -20.39 -13.97
C LYS A 414 87.20 -19.83 -15.18
N ARG A 415 87.18 -18.51 -15.45
CA ARG A 415 87.91 -17.91 -16.58
C ARG A 415 88.38 -16.47 -16.29
N PRO A 416 89.67 -16.25 -15.96
CA PRO A 416 90.17 -14.90 -15.65
C PRO A 416 90.45 -14.01 -16.87
N ASP A 417 90.45 -14.54 -18.11
CA ASP A 417 91.03 -13.84 -19.28
C ASP A 417 90.04 -13.35 -20.35
N ILE A 418 88.83 -12.91 -19.96
CA ILE A 418 87.91 -12.24 -20.90
C ILE A 418 87.68 -10.80 -20.49
N ILE A 419 88.76 -10.00 -20.41
CA ILE A 419 88.68 -8.54 -20.37
C ILE A 419 89.86 -7.94 -21.16
N SER A 420 89.66 -7.66 -22.46
CA SER A 420 90.18 -6.44 -23.11
C SER A 420 89.73 -6.33 -24.58
N ARG A 421 88.64 -5.59 -24.81
CA ARG A 421 88.60 -4.53 -25.83
C ARG A 421 87.41 -3.63 -25.59
N LYS A 422 87.72 -2.34 -25.39
CA LYS A 422 86.78 -1.24 -25.17
C LYS A 422 85.72 -1.18 -26.28
N LYS A 423 84.46 -1.16 -25.88
CA LYS A 423 83.42 -0.34 -26.52
C LYS A 423 82.68 0.40 -25.43
N SER A 424 82.87 1.72 -25.44
CA SER A 424 82.29 2.69 -24.52
C SER A 424 80.76 2.73 -24.64
N SER A 425 80.12 2.57 -23.48
CA SER A 425 78.89 3.24 -23.00
C SER A 425 77.69 3.32 -23.94
N PHE A 426 76.52 2.90 -23.48
CA PHE A 426 75.56 3.88 -22.96
C PHE A 426 74.45 3.19 -22.14
N ILE A 427 74.24 3.76 -20.96
CA ILE A 427 73.39 3.29 -19.87
C ILE A 427 71.93 3.33 -20.32
N GLY A 428 71.30 2.16 -20.41
CA GLY A 428 69.86 2.03 -20.51
C GLY A 428 69.23 2.55 -19.22
N GLY A 429 68.40 3.58 -19.36
CA GLY A 429 67.93 4.43 -18.29
C GLY A 429 67.38 3.71 -17.06
N SER A 430 67.74 4.27 -15.91
CA SER A 430 66.90 4.42 -14.72
C SER A 430 65.49 3.82 -14.87
N LYS A 431 65.30 2.59 -14.40
CA LYS A 431 63.97 2.14 -13.98
C LYS A 431 63.69 2.76 -12.61
N VAL A 432 63.31 4.04 -12.61
CA VAL A 432 62.40 4.51 -11.57
C VAL A 432 61.05 3.89 -11.94
N SER A 433 60.67 2.83 -11.23
CA SER A 433 59.31 2.31 -11.33
C SER A 433 58.37 3.36 -10.76
N ASN A 434 57.78 4.18 -11.62
CA ASN A 434 56.65 4.99 -11.23
C ASN A 434 55.47 4.03 -10.99
N THR A 435 55.13 3.79 -9.73
CA THR A 435 54.20 2.74 -9.27
C THR A 435 52.72 3.04 -9.59
N GLN A 436 52.45 4.04 -10.43
CA GLN A 436 51.11 4.62 -10.57
C GLN A 436 50.41 4.36 -11.91
N SER A 437 51.09 3.97 -13.00
CA SER A 437 50.39 3.64 -14.25
C SER A 437 49.98 2.15 -14.26
N LYS A 438 48.78 1.85 -13.77
CA LYS A 438 48.20 0.49 -13.86
C LYS A 438 47.52 0.30 -15.22
N SER A 439 47.75 -0.83 -15.87
CA SER A 439 47.05 -1.16 -17.12
C SER A 439 45.55 -1.36 -16.86
N ILE A 440 44.71 -0.59 -17.55
CA ILE A 440 43.25 -0.65 -17.41
C ILE A 440 42.69 -1.62 -18.46
N PRO A 441 41.88 -2.62 -18.07
CA PRO A 441 41.22 -3.49 -19.04
C PRO A 441 40.34 -2.68 -19.99
N ALA A 442 40.37 -2.99 -21.29
CA ALA A 442 39.64 -2.22 -22.31
C ALA A 442 38.14 -2.07 -22.01
N ALA A 443 37.50 -3.10 -21.42
CA ALA A 443 36.08 -3.04 -21.03
C ALA A 443 35.79 -2.05 -19.89
N LYS A 444 36.77 -1.74 -19.03
CA LYS A 444 36.66 -0.77 -17.93
C LYS A 444 37.21 0.61 -18.30
N PHE A 445 37.78 0.75 -19.49
CA PHE A 445 38.33 2.01 -19.96
C PHE A 445 37.27 3.13 -20.08
N PRO A 446 36.03 2.89 -20.55
CA PRO A 446 34.99 3.91 -20.57
C PRO A 446 34.65 4.44 -19.17
N ASP A 447 34.51 3.55 -18.19
CA ASP A 447 34.21 3.92 -16.80
C ASP A 447 35.38 4.68 -16.16
N HIS A 448 36.61 4.23 -16.40
CA HIS A 448 37.82 4.91 -15.94
C HIS A 448 37.95 6.31 -16.55
N PHE A 449 37.70 6.44 -17.85
CA PHE A 449 37.71 7.74 -18.54
C PHE A 449 36.63 8.67 -18.00
N HIS A 450 35.42 8.15 -17.77
CA HIS A 450 34.34 8.91 -17.17
C HIS A 450 34.72 9.38 -15.76
N GLN A 451 35.29 8.51 -14.94
CA GLN A 451 35.71 8.84 -13.57
C GLN A 451 36.77 9.95 -13.53
N LEU A 452 37.77 9.92 -14.41
CA LEU A 452 38.84 10.93 -14.45
C LEU A 452 38.41 12.26 -15.09
N SER A 453 37.27 12.29 -15.80
CA SER A 453 36.72 13.51 -16.45
C SER A 453 35.70 14.27 -15.61
N LEU A 454 35.19 13.71 -14.50
CA LEU A 454 34.10 14.29 -13.69
C LEU A 454 34.35 15.72 -13.19
N ASP A 455 35.59 16.06 -12.83
CA ASP A 455 35.96 17.37 -12.27
C ASP A 455 36.80 18.18 -13.26
N GLU A 456 36.25 18.61 -14.41
CA GLU A 456 36.98 19.34 -15.46
C GLU A 456 38.29 18.66 -15.90
N ASN A 457 38.30 17.33 -15.97
CA ASN A 457 39.52 16.52 -16.22
C ASN A 457 40.62 16.66 -15.15
N ARG A 458 40.28 17.06 -13.92
CA ARG A 458 41.22 17.11 -12.78
C ARG A 458 41.90 15.77 -12.54
N GLY A 459 41.17 14.65 -12.63
CA GLY A 459 41.76 13.32 -12.48
C GLY A 459 42.84 13.04 -13.53
N PHE A 460 42.62 13.45 -14.79
CA PHE A 460 43.66 13.36 -15.82
C PHE A 460 44.83 14.32 -15.57
N SER A 461 44.56 15.49 -15.01
CA SER A 461 45.59 16.48 -14.67
C SER A 461 46.49 15.97 -13.53
N GLU A 462 45.90 15.35 -12.51
CA GLU A 462 46.61 14.71 -11.40
C GLU A 462 47.44 13.51 -11.89
N GLU A 463 46.91 12.67 -12.79
CA GLU A 463 47.68 11.60 -13.42
C GLU A 463 48.85 12.12 -14.26
N TYR A 464 48.64 13.20 -15.02
CA TYR A 464 49.67 13.85 -15.83
C TYR A 464 50.77 14.47 -14.95
N GLU A 465 50.40 15.15 -13.87
CA GLU A 465 51.36 15.72 -12.90
C GLU A 465 52.15 14.64 -12.16
N CYS A 466 51.56 13.46 -11.93
CA CYS A 466 52.24 12.30 -11.36
C CYS A 466 53.24 11.64 -12.35
N LEU A 467 53.22 12.00 -13.64
CA LEU A 467 54.29 11.65 -14.56
C LEU A 467 55.52 12.50 -14.23
N ALA A 468 56.38 11.99 -13.35
CA ALA A 468 57.69 12.58 -13.12
C ALA A 468 58.42 12.76 -14.48
N PRO A 469 59.26 13.80 -14.66
CA PRO A 469 60.15 13.90 -15.81
C PRO A 469 61.19 12.77 -15.76
N VAL A 470 60.79 11.58 -16.18
CA VAL A 470 61.63 10.39 -16.19
C VAL A 470 62.51 10.45 -17.43
N GLY A 471 63.82 10.51 -17.22
CA GLY A 471 64.80 10.38 -18.29
C GLY A 471 65.00 11.64 -19.14
N THR A 472 64.91 12.84 -18.57
CA THR A 472 65.32 14.08 -19.26
C THR A 472 66.84 14.15 -19.52
N ASP A 473 67.64 13.43 -18.71
CA ASP A 473 69.11 13.38 -18.78
C ASP A 473 69.64 12.29 -19.73
N GLN A 474 68.96 12.06 -20.84
CA GLN A 474 69.33 11.07 -21.85
C GLN A 474 70.10 11.70 -23.01
N THR A 475 70.98 10.94 -23.64
CA THR A 475 71.83 11.44 -24.71
C THR A 475 71.06 11.77 -25.99
N ARG A 476 71.41 12.90 -26.61
CA ARG A 476 70.79 13.46 -27.84
C ARG A 476 71.86 13.88 -28.86
N LYS A 477 73.03 13.24 -28.82
CA LYS A 477 74.24 13.64 -29.56
C LYS A 477 74.04 13.60 -31.07
N THR A 478 73.28 12.63 -31.58
CA THR A 478 73.01 12.54 -33.03
C THR A 478 72.15 13.69 -33.52
N ALA A 479 71.19 14.12 -32.69
CA ALA A 479 70.22 15.15 -33.03
C ALA A 479 70.81 16.56 -33.10
N ILE A 480 71.89 16.81 -32.37
CA ILE A 480 72.59 18.10 -32.30
C ILE A 480 73.70 18.26 -33.35
N LEU A 481 73.95 17.23 -34.18
CA LEU A 481 74.92 17.34 -35.28
C LEU A 481 74.51 18.45 -36.26
N PRO A 482 75.44 19.28 -36.77
CA PRO A 482 75.13 20.41 -37.64
C PRO A 482 74.20 20.05 -38.81
N GLU A 483 74.44 18.90 -39.44
CA GLU A 483 73.66 18.35 -40.57
C GLU A 483 72.22 17.93 -40.19
N ASN A 484 71.98 17.61 -38.92
CA ASN A 484 70.68 17.13 -38.43
C ASN A 484 69.86 18.23 -37.74
N LYS A 485 70.48 19.35 -37.34
CA LYS A 485 69.77 20.46 -36.65
C LYS A 485 68.58 20.98 -37.45
N ALA A 486 68.75 21.14 -38.77
CA ALA A 486 67.69 21.61 -39.66
C ALA A 486 66.53 20.60 -39.85
N LYS A 487 66.71 19.34 -39.42
CA LYS A 487 65.67 18.30 -39.46
C LYS A 487 64.79 18.29 -38.19
N ASN A 488 65.13 19.08 -37.16
CA ASN A 488 64.37 19.19 -35.91
C ASN A 488 63.43 20.41 -35.94
N ARG A 489 62.16 20.22 -35.59
CA ARG A 489 61.17 21.30 -35.51
C ARG A 489 61.41 22.23 -34.32
N PHE A 490 61.88 21.68 -33.21
CA PHE A 490 62.18 22.40 -31.97
C PHE A 490 63.58 22.07 -31.48
N ASN A 491 64.29 23.07 -30.95
CA ASN A 491 65.67 22.89 -30.48
C ASN A 491 65.77 22.14 -29.13
N ASN A 492 64.68 22.10 -28.37
CA ASN A 492 64.60 21.51 -27.03
C ASN A 492 63.87 20.15 -27.01
N VAL A 493 63.25 19.73 -28.12
CA VAL A 493 62.53 18.44 -28.25
C VAL A 493 63.28 17.57 -29.24
N LEU A 494 64.29 16.86 -28.74
CA LEU A 494 65.22 16.06 -29.53
C LEU A 494 65.10 14.58 -29.17
N PRO A 495 65.28 13.67 -30.15
CA PRO A 495 65.14 12.25 -29.91
C PRO A 495 66.31 11.73 -29.09
N TYR A 496 66.04 10.76 -28.21
CA TYR A 496 67.08 10.10 -27.42
C TYR A 496 67.87 9.10 -28.27
N ASP A 497 69.20 9.11 -28.13
CA ASP A 497 70.11 8.31 -28.97
C ASP A 497 69.87 6.79 -28.83
N TRP A 498 69.47 6.32 -27.64
CA TRP A 498 69.33 4.88 -27.34
C TRP A 498 68.07 4.24 -27.95
N CYS A 499 67.02 5.01 -28.21
CA CYS A 499 65.78 4.53 -28.81
C CYS A 499 65.38 5.26 -30.10
N ARG A 500 66.28 6.04 -30.72
CA ARG A 500 65.95 6.74 -31.97
C ARG A 500 65.68 5.77 -33.11
N VAL A 501 64.72 6.11 -33.96
CA VAL A 501 64.50 5.41 -35.23
C VAL A 501 65.65 5.79 -36.18
N LYS A 502 66.14 4.80 -36.93
CA LYS A 502 67.21 4.99 -37.91
C LYS A 502 66.70 4.56 -39.28
N LEU A 503 66.84 5.43 -40.27
CA LEU A 503 66.41 5.13 -41.63
C LEU A 503 67.51 4.39 -42.41
N THR A 504 67.10 3.49 -43.30
CA THR A 504 68.00 2.63 -44.07
C THR A 504 68.67 3.42 -45.19
N THR A 505 69.98 3.66 -45.14
CA THR A 505 70.69 4.46 -46.16
C THR A 505 71.09 3.57 -47.34
N SER A 506 70.55 3.84 -48.53
CA SER A 506 70.78 3.00 -49.72
C SER A 506 71.88 3.49 -50.67
N ASP A 507 72.49 4.66 -50.43
CA ASP A 507 73.51 5.24 -51.33
C ASP A 507 74.73 5.83 -50.59
N PRO A 508 75.92 5.83 -51.22
CA PRO A 508 77.15 6.42 -50.67
C PRO A 508 77.09 7.95 -50.46
N ASP A 509 76.14 8.64 -51.11
CA ASP A 509 75.99 10.12 -51.07
C ASP A 509 75.13 10.64 -49.89
N GLY A 510 74.94 9.84 -48.84
CA GLY A 510 74.73 10.37 -47.49
C GLY A 510 73.39 11.07 -47.24
N ILE A 511 72.27 10.43 -47.60
CA ILE A 511 70.98 10.79 -46.96
C ILE A 511 71.06 10.28 -45.52
N SER A 512 71.37 11.19 -44.59
CA SER A 512 71.48 10.95 -43.14
C SER A 512 70.45 9.92 -42.62
N ASP A 513 70.91 8.97 -41.78
CA ASP A 513 70.06 7.97 -41.10
C ASP A 513 69.06 8.59 -40.10
N TYR A 514 69.08 9.92 -39.99
CA TYR A 514 68.42 10.69 -38.97
C TYR A 514 67.00 11.13 -39.34
N ILE A 515 66.09 10.83 -38.43
CA ILE A 515 64.77 11.42 -38.29
C ILE A 515 64.50 11.69 -36.80
N ASN A 516 63.78 12.76 -36.46
CA ASN A 516 63.40 13.05 -35.08
C ASN A 516 62.22 12.16 -34.64
N ALA A 517 62.55 10.90 -34.34
CA ALA A 517 61.60 9.90 -33.86
C ALA A 517 62.26 8.93 -32.88
N ASN A 518 61.50 8.47 -31.88
CA ASN A 518 61.91 7.46 -30.91
C ASN A 518 60.90 6.30 -30.86
N TYR A 519 61.40 5.09 -30.67
CA TYR A 519 60.56 3.97 -30.27
C TYR A 519 60.12 4.14 -28.82
N MET A 520 58.84 3.89 -28.56
CA MET A 520 58.26 3.85 -27.23
C MET A 520 57.78 2.43 -26.93
N PRO A 521 57.94 1.98 -25.67
CA PRO A 521 57.36 0.72 -25.23
C PRO A 521 55.83 0.81 -25.24
N GLY A 522 55.19 -0.29 -25.61
CA GLY A 522 53.76 -0.51 -25.44
C GLY A 522 53.49 -1.73 -24.56
N TYR A 523 52.25 -2.20 -24.59
CA TYR A 523 51.80 -3.32 -23.75
C TYR A 523 52.48 -4.65 -24.11
N SER A 524 52.74 -4.89 -25.39
CA SER A 524 53.25 -6.16 -25.91
C SER A 524 54.71 -6.11 -26.37
N SER A 525 55.29 -4.93 -26.58
CA SER A 525 56.69 -4.80 -27.03
C SER A 525 57.37 -3.53 -26.51
N ASN A 526 58.68 -3.61 -26.23
CA ASN A 526 59.50 -2.45 -25.85
C ASN A 526 59.74 -1.45 -27.00
N ARG A 527 59.27 -1.75 -28.22
CA ARG A 527 59.32 -0.90 -29.40
C ARG A 527 58.01 -1.02 -30.19
N GLU A 528 56.89 -0.75 -29.52
CA GLU A 528 55.56 -0.94 -30.09
C GLU A 528 55.05 0.31 -30.79
N TYR A 529 55.35 1.48 -30.22
CA TYR A 529 54.94 2.77 -30.77
C TYR A 529 56.15 3.56 -31.24
N ILE A 530 55.92 4.50 -32.15
CA ILE A 530 56.93 5.49 -32.57
C ILE A 530 56.35 6.87 -32.26
N ALA A 531 57.02 7.63 -31.40
CA ALA A 531 56.75 9.06 -31.22
C ALA A 531 57.69 9.84 -32.14
N THR A 532 57.12 10.76 -32.92
CA THR A 532 57.86 11.59 -33.88
C THR A 532 57.28 12.99 -33.93
N GLN A 533 58.10 13.97 -34.28
CA GLN A 533 57.60 15.32 -34.57
C GLN A 533 56.73 15.33 -35.84
N GLY A 534 55.87 16.34 -35.98
CA GLY A 534 55.21 16.61 -37.26
C GLY A 534 56.25 16.90 -38.36
N PRO A 535 56.16 16.26 -39.55
CA PRO A 535 57.16 16.38 -40.61
C PRO A 535 57.33 17.84 -41.03
N LEU A 536 58.58 18.24 -41.29
CA LEU A 536 58.90 19.54 -41.89
C LEU A 536 58.83 19.40 -43.42
N PRO A 537 58.73 20.50 -44.17
CA PRO A 537 58.82 20.46 -45.63
C PRO A 537 60.07 19.72 -46.13
N SER A 538 61.18 19.88 -45.42
CA SER A 538 62.47 19.22 -45.71
C SER A 538 62.56 17.76 -45.28
N THR A 539 61.64 17.24 -44.47
CA THR A 539 61.69 15.88 -43.90
C THR A 539 60.47 15.01 -44.19
N VAL A 540 59.54 15.46 -45.05
CA VAL A 540 58.32 14.72 -45.40
C VAL A 540 58.62 13.37 -46.06
N ASN A 541 59.65 13.30 -46.92
CA ASN A 541 60.05 12.04 -47.56
C ASN A 541 60.68 11.08 -46.55
N ASP A 542 61.52 11.60 -45.64
CA ASP A 542 62.11 10.83 -44.54
C ASP A 542 61.01 10.27 -43.61
N PHE A 543 59.94 11.04 -43.37
CA PHE A 543 58.78 10.59 -42.60
C PHE A 543 58.05 9.42 -43.27
N TRP A 544 57.68 9.53 -44.55
CA TRP A 544 57.00 8.43 -45.25
C TRP A 544 57.89 7.20 -45.41
N ARG A 545 59.20 7.40 -45.62
CA ARG A 545 60.18 6.32 -45.60
C ARG A 545 60.23 5.62 -44.24
N MET A 546 60.20 6.36 -43.14
CA MET A 546 60.09 5.78 -41.80
C MET A 546 58.83 4.91 -41.66
N ILE A 547 57.68 5.43 -42.07
CA ILE A 547 56.39 4.71 -42.01
C ILE A 547 56.48 3.39 -42.78
N TRP A 548 57.05 3.43 -43.98
CA TRP A 548 57.23 2.26 -44.83
C TRP A 548 58.23 1.24 -44.24
N GLU A 549 59.45 1.68 -43.91
CA GLU A 549 60.51 0.81 -43.37
C GLU A 549 60.10 0.14 -42.06
N GLN A 550 59.38 0.87 -41.20
CA GLN A 550 58.91 0.39 -39.90
C GLN A 550 57.55 -0.31 -39.97
N ARG A 551 56.95 -0.44 -41.16
CA ARG A 551 55.65 -1.08 -41.40
C ARG A 551 54.54 -0.53 -40.49
N VAL A 552 54.51 0.79 -40.32
CA VAL A 552 53.53 1.47 -39.46
C VAL A 552 52.13 1.32 -40.04
N LYS A 553 51.21 0.75 -39.26
CA LYS A 553 49.84 0.45 -39.70
C LYS A 553 48.84 1.58 -39.45
N ARG A 554 49.11 2.47 -38.49
CA ARG A 554 48.21 3.54 -38.07
C ARG A 554 49.01 4.74 -37.60
N ILE A 555 48.60 5.93 -38.02
CA ILE A 555 49.17 7.20 -37.60
C ILE A 555 48.11 7.93 -36.78
N VAL A 556 48.46 8.38 -35.57
CA VAL A 556 47.57 9.12 -34.68
C VAL A 556 48.21 10.48 -34.40
N MET A 557 47.47 11.56 -34.61
CA MET A 557 47.91 12.93 -34.30
C MET A 557 47.36 13.33 -32.93
N VAL A 558 48.27 13.71 -32.03
CA VAL A 558 47.94 14.04 -30.62
C VAL A 558 47.90 15.54 -30.33
N THR A 559 48.19 16.39 -31.32
CA THR A 559 48.16 17.86 -31.19
C THR A 559 47.19 18.48 -32.19
N ASN A 560 46.66 19.66 -31.85
CA ASN A 560 45.82 20.42 -32.77
C ASN A 560 46.64 20.95 -33.96
N CYS A 561 45.99 21.05 -35.13
CA CYS A 561 46.62 21.52 -36.38
C CYS A 561 47.08 22.98 -36.34
N ILE A 562 46.67 23.75 -35.33
CA ILE A 562 47.06 25.15 -35.10
C ILE A 562 47.27 25.33 -33.60
N GLU A 563 48.46 25.80 -33.21
CA GLU A 563 48.82 26.03 -31.81
C GLU A 563 49.43 27.43 -31.70
N GLY A 564 48.86 28.29 -30.86
CA GLY A 564 49.33 29.67 -30.68
C GLY A 564 49.30 30.56 -31.93
N GLY A 565 48.37 30.33 -32.87
CA GLY A 565 48.23 31.11 -34.10
C GLY A 565 49.21 30.76 -35.23
N ARG A 566 50.01 29.70 -35.08
CA ARG A 566 50.85 29.14 -36.15
C ARG A 566 50.33 27.77 -36.56
N VAL A 567 50.19 27.56 -37.88
CA VAL A 567 49.77 26.27 -38.45
C VAL A 567 50.86 25.23 -38.13
N SER A 568 50.49 24.19 -37.37
CA SER A 568 51.43 23.17 -36.87
C SER A 568 51.71 22.07 -37.92
N LEU A 569 50.81 21.88 -38.90
CA LEU A 569 51.02 20.99 -40.04
C LEU A 569 50.54 21.57 -41.37
N GLN A 570 51.39 21.45 -42.38
CA GLN A 570 51.05 21.69 -43.78
C GLN A 570 50.06 20.62 -44.24
N GLU A 571 49.08 21.02 -45.06
CA GLU A 571 47.83 20.34 -45.43
C GLU A 571 47.90 18.91 -46.00
N ASN A 572 49.08 18.28 -46.06
CA ASN A 572 49.35 17.04 -46.79
C ASN A 572 49.08 15.73 -46.03
N LEU A 573 48.60 15.78 -44.79
CA LEU A 573 48.20 14.57 -44.01
C LEU A 573 46.69 14.45 -43.83
N LYS A 574 45.89 15.38 -44.40
CA LYS A 574 44.43 15.34 -44.38
C LYS A 574 43.85 14.57 -45.58
N MET A 575 44.31 13.36 -45.87
CA MET A 575 43.54 12.44 -46.73
C MET A 575 43.91 11.00 -46.37
N PHE A 576 42.95 10.10 -46.60
CA PHE A 576 42.93 8.67 -46.32
C PHE A 576 42.37 8.30 -44.93
N TYR A 577 41.03 8.27 -44.87
CA TYR A 577 40.26 7.48 -43.90
C TYR A 577 40.31 6.00 -44.24
#